data_AF-A0A519CT36-F1
#
_entry.id   AF-A0A519CT36-F1
#
_cell.length_a   1.000
_cell.length_b   1.000
_cell.length_c   1.000
_cell.angle_alpha   90.00
_cell.angle_beta   90.00
_cell.angle_gamma   90.00
#
_symmetry.space_group_name_H-M   'P 1'
#
loop_
_entity.id
_entity.type
_entity.pdbx_description
1 polymer ?
#
loop_
_entity_poly.entity_id
_entity_poly.type
_entity_poly.pdbx_seq_one_letter_code
_entity_poly.pdbx_strand_id
1 'polypeptide(L)'
;MPVPTSPPDISDEVTFARYPFLPQAAAWIRQMAIDHQIDLDELLDGVWMEKARQRARIRLVDSINSSEGVEVIGGDIHTEEGRIIEAFSFYYARLVVCASEDERLIARWAQAEAARAEQLLIKDKSSIDIIARTYISQIKFEENHGLNNPMMVNASGGLRDMRKSSSGPLWKIGLSDFIEICPKITGSRWRLPNCDIKDGWITLYEENQYGSSAKLARLLRERIKRGVEAEALEKMQDVTTDLAIRLAEPVGMLRNLMASKTSEAIALVGAEESEWPPCMRKIVGDLSNGVNVNHFGRLFLASISATIGLPTESTVNFFRGAPDFSESTTNYQVSHVYEHAYTPAGCAKLKVNHNCPVLPGDDRLCDQPWLDHPLKYIRATQRWNAKNKAAEIASGVPQNNTEDDKPLENESPDSAEKV
;
A
#
# COMPACT_ATOMS: atom_id res chain seq x y z
N MET A 1 11.63 -2.19 25.25
CA MET A 1 11.93 -0.97 24.46
C MET A 1 11.00 0.11 24.95
N PRO A 2 11.45 1.37 25.12
CA PRO A 2 10.72 2.32 25.96
C PRO A 2 9.55 2.93 25.19
N VAL A 3 8.46 2.16 25.07
CA VAL A 3 7.15 2.78 25.17
C VAL A 3 7.03 3.38 26.58
N PRO A 4 6.31 4.50 26.74
CA PRO A 4 6.02 5.05 28.05
C PRO A 4 5.56 3.94 29.01
N THR A 5 6.21 3.83 30.17
CA THR A 5 5.89 2.79 31.17
C THR A 5 4.54 3.03 31.84
N SER A 6 4.05 4.27 31.79
CA SER A 6 2.73 4.67 32.24
C SER A 6 2.09 5.50 31.12
N PRO A 7 1.11 4.96 30.39
CA PRO A 7 0.39 5.75 29.40
C PRO A 7 -0.49 6.80 30.11
N PRO A 8 -0.85 7.90 29.41
CA PRO A 8 -1.72 8.93 29.98
C PRO A 8 -3.15 8.41 30.15
N ASP A 9 -3.87 8.96 31.12
CA ASP A 9 -5.30 8.70 31.31
C ASP A 9 -6.11 9.32 30.17
N ILE A 10 -6.93 8.51 29.52
CA ILE A 10 -7.87 8.92 28.47
C ILE A 10 -9.28 8.68 29.01
N SER A 11 -10.18 9.65 28.91
CA SER A 11 -11.58 9.51 29.33
C SER A 11 -12.58 9.63 28.19
N ASP A 12 -12.12 10.02 27.00
CA ASP A 12 -12.99 10.22 25.85
C ASP A 12 -13.36 8.89 25.19
N GLU A 13 -14.62 8.48 25.32
CA GLU A 13 -15.15 7.25 24.73
C GLU A 13 -15.04 7.25 23.20
N VAL A 14 -15.14 8.42 22.56
CA VAL A 14 -15.00 8.53 21.11
C VAL A 14 -13.59 8.15 20.67
N THR A 15 -12.58 8.61 21.42
CA THR A 15 -11.18 8.21 21.22
C THR A 15 -11.02 6.69 21.41
N PHE A 16 -11.63 6.08 22.42
CA PHE A 16 -11.56 4.62 22.59
C PHE A 16 -12.21 3.85 21.44
N ALA A 17 -13.36 4.28 20.96
CA ALA A 17 -14.02 3.66 19.81
C ALA A 17 -13.21 3.81 18.51
N ARG A 18 -12.54 4.95 18.31
CA ARG A 18 -11.70 5.21 17.13
C ARG A 18 -10.41 4.39 17.14
N TYR A 19 -9.83 4.20 18.33
CA TYR A 19 -8.53 3.55 18.55
C TYR A 19 -8.66 2.42 19.60
N PRO A 20 -9.42 1.35 19.29
CA PRO A 20 -9.72 0.27 20.22
C PRO A 20 -8.50 -0.58 20.60
N PHE A 21 -7.38 -0.40 19.92
CA PHE A 21 -6.08 -1.02 20.21
C PHE A 21 -5.26 -0.28 21.27
N LEU A 22 -5.72 0.88 21.75
CA LEU A 22 -5.02 1.60 22.82
C LEU A 22 -5.05 0.75 24.11
N PRO A 23 -3.94 0.65 24.86
CA PRO A 23 -3.93 -0.05 26.14
C PRO A 23 -5.03 0.44 27.11
N GLN A 24 -5.33 1.74 27.09
CA GLN A 24 -6.35 2.37 27.92
C GLN A 24 -7.78 2.03 27.49
N ALA A 25 -8.01 1.62 26.23
CA ALA A 25 -9.34 1.29 25.74
C ALA A 25 -9.87 -0.03 26.30
N ALA A 26 -8.99 -0.95 26.72
CA ALA A 26 -9.37 -2.29 27.17
C ALA A 26 -10.36 -2.29 28.34
N ALA A 27 -10.20 -1.37 29.30
CA ALA A 27 -11.10 -1.25 30.45
C ALA A 27 -12.49 -0.77 30.03
N TRP A 28 -12.55 0.25 29.16
CA TRP A 28 -13.81 0.78 28.63
C TRP A 28 -14.54 -0.28 27.79
N ILE A 29 -13.84 -1.00 26.91
CA ILE A 29 -14.45 -2.06 26.08
C ILE A 29 -15.00 -3.20 26.94
N ARG A 30 -14.27 -3.59 27.99
CA ARG A 30 -14.76 -4.58 28.97
C ARG A 30 -16.02 -4.10 29.68
N GLN A 31 -16.07 -2.83 30.07
CA GLN A 31 -17.25 -2.26 30.71
C GLN A 31 -18.46 -2.28 29.75
N MET A 32 -18.27 -1.87 28.50
CA MET A 32 -19.31 -1.95 27.46
C MET A 32 -19.78 -3.38 27.20
N ALA A 33 -18.87 -4.37 27.24
CA ALA A 33 -19.25 -5.78 27.13
C ALA A 33 -20.17 -6.23 28.28
N ILE A 34 -19.89 -5.80 29.51
CA ILE A 34 -20.68 -6.13 30.69
C ILE A 34 -22.05 -5.45 30.63
N ASP A 35 -22.06 -4.13 30.39
CA ASP A 35 -23.29 -3.32 30.42
C ASP A 35 -24.29 -3.76 29.35
N HIS A 36 -23.78 -4.17 28.18
CA HIS A 36 -24.59 -4.61 27.04
C HIS A 36 -24.67 -6.14 26.90
N GLN A 37 -24.16 -6.90 27.88
CA GLN A 37 -24.20 -8.37 27.89
C GLN A 37 -23.60 -9.01 26.62
N ILE A 38 -22.52 -8.43 26.11
CA ILE A 38 -21.81 -8.90 24.91
C ILE A 38 -20.77 -9.93 25.35
N ASP A 39 -21.18 -11.19 25.41
CA ASP A 39 -20.27 -12.32 25.56
C ASP A 39 -19.72 -12.80 24.20
N LEU A 40 -18.97 -13.90 24.22
CA LEU A 40 -18.41 -14.48 22.99
C LEU A 40 -19.50 -14.97 22.03
N ASP A 41 -20.60 -15.49 22.55
CA ASP A 41 -21.70 -15.99 21.72
C ASP A 41 -22.45 -14.86 21.04
N GLU A 42 -22.72 -13.77 21.78
CA GLU A 42 -23.33 -12.58 21.20
C GLU A 42 -22.40 -11.96 20.15
N LEU A 43 -21.09 -11.86 20.41
CA LEU A 43 -20.14 -11.31 19.46
C LEU A 43 -20.05 -12.13 18.16
N LEU A 44 -20.03 -13.46 18.27
CA LEU A 44 -19.84 -14.34 17.12
C LEU A 44 -21.12 -14.55 16.30
N ASP A 45 -22.26 -14.77 16.97
CA ASP A 45 -23.50 -15.21 16.31
C ASP A 45 -24.72 -14.37 16.68
N GLY A 46 -24.63 -13.55 17.73
CA GLY A 46 -25.73 -12.75 18.24
C GLY A 46 -26.21 -11.64 17.31
N VAL A 47 -27.50 -11.31 17.41
CA VAL A 47 -28.18 -10.38 16.51
C VAL A 47 -27.72 -8.93 16.75
N TRP A 48 -27.41 -8.58 18.00
CA TRP A 48 -26.96 -7.23 18.35
C TRP A 48 -25.62 -6.91 17.71
N MET A 49 -24.72 -7.90 17.63
CA MET A 49 -23.37 -7.72 17.06
C MET A 49 -23.28 -7.93 15.55
N GLU A 50 -24.38 -8.16 14.84
CA GLU A 50 -24.38 -8.35 13.38
C GLU A 50 -23.77 -7.14 12.65
N LYS A 51 -24.11 -5.91 13.06
CA LYS A 51 -23.52 -4.69 12.49
C LYS A 51 -22.00 -4.61 12.73
N ALA A 52 -21.54 -5.03 13.91
CA ALA A 52 -20.12 -5.07 14.25
C ALA A 52 -19.38 -6.11 13.39
N ARG A 53 -19.96 -7.28 13.15
CA ARG A 53 -19.41 -8.31 12.25
C ARG A 53 -19.36 -7.83 10.81
N GLN A 54 -20.42 -7.19 10.30
CA GLN A 54 -20.43 -6.60 8.95
C GLN A 54 -19.33 -5.55 8.80
N ARG A 55 -19.22 -4.64 9.78
CA ARG A 55 -18.13 -3.66 9.81
C ARG A 55 -16.76 -4.33 9.82
N ALA A 56 -16.57 -5.37 10.63
CA ALA A 56 -15.32 -6.13 10.71
C ALA A 56 -14.96 -6.81 9.39
N ARG A 57 -15.92 -7.42 8.69
CA ARG A 57 -15.70 -8.03 7.36
C ARG A 57 -15.18 -7.00 6.36
N ILE A 58 -15.72 -5.79 6.35
CA ILE A 58 -15.20 -4.69 5.51
C ILE A 58 -13.75 -4.36 5.88
N ARG A 59 -13.44 -4.20 7.18
CA ARG A 59 -12.07 -3.93 7.65
C ARG A 59 -11.07 -5.00 7.19
N LEU A 60 -11.46 -6.26 7.29
CA LEU A 60 -10.63 -7.40 6.90
C LEU A 60 -10.42 -7.46 5.38
N VAL A 61 -11.47 -7.26 4.59
CA VAL A 61 -11.38 -7.23 3.12
C VAL A 61 -10.51 -6.05 2.65
N ASP A 62 -10.69 -4.86 3.22
CA ASP A 62 -9.89 -3.68 2.91
C ASP A 62 -8.40 -3.91 3.22
N SER A 63 -8.08 -4.63 4.30
CA SER A 63 -6.69 -4.95 4.64
C SER A 63 -5.96 -5.80 3.59
N ILE A 64 -6.72 -6.55 2.77
CA ILE A 64 -6.18 -7.37 1.68
C ILE A 64 -6.20 -6.61 0.35
N ASN A 65 -7.23 -5.78 0.11
CA ASN A 65 -7.45 -5.14 -1.18
C ASN A 65 -6.85 -3.74 -1.31
N SER A 66 -6.75 -2.99 -0.21
CA SER A 66 -6.36 -1.57 -0.23
C SER A 66 -4.89 -1.40 0.12
N SER A 67 -4.17 -0.67 -0.73
CA SER A 67 -2.83 -0.14 -0.41
C SER A 67 -2.87 1.08 0.52
N GLU A 68 -4.03 1.74 0.63
CA GLU A 68 -4.21 3.00 1.36
C GLU A 68 -4.77 2.80 2.78
N GLY A 69 -5.05 1.56 3.19
CA GLY A 69 -5.61 1.20 4.49
C GLY A 69 -7.12 0.95 4.46
N VAL A 70 -7.71 0.76 5.64
CA VAL A 70 -9.15 0.54 5.81
C VAL A 70 -9.92 1.85 5.61
N GLU A 71 -11.03 1.82 4.86
CA GLU A 71 -11.84 3.01 4.68
C GLU A 71 -12.38 3.54 6.02
N VAL A 72 -12.35 4.86 6.18
CA VAL A 72 -12.89 5.59 7.34
C VAL A 72 -14.42 5.71 7.24
N ILE A 73 -15.08 4.69 6.70
CA ILE A 73 -16.54 4.58 6.69
C ILE A 73 -16.94 3.84 7.96
N GLY A 74 -17.56 4.56 8.89
CA GLY A 74 -18.11 4.04 10.13
C GLY A 74 -19.47 4.69 10.41
N GLY A 75 -20.25 4.07 11.29
CA GLY A 75 -21.50 4.66 11.79
C GLY A 75 -21.26 5.94 12.59
N ASP A 76 -22.33 6.52 13.13
CA ASP A 76 -22.22 7.72 13.96
C ASP A 76 -21.57 7.40 15.32
N ILE A 77 -20.25 7.63 15.42
CA ILE A 77 -19.45 7.39 16.63
C ILE A 77 -19.86 8.29 17.81
N HIS A 78 -20.70 9.31 17.59
CA HIS A 78 -21.21 10.13 18.67
C HIS A 78 -22.38 9.45 19.40
N THR A 79 -22.97 8.41 18.80
CA THR A 79 -23.90 7.51 19.48
C THR A 79 -23.17 6.40 20.22
N GLU A 80 -23.72 5.95 21.35
CA GLU A 80 -23.18 4.80 22.10
C GLU A 80 -23.16 3.52 21.25
N GLU A 81 -24.25 3.22 20.55
CA GLU A 81 -24.34 2.10 19.60
C GLU A 81 -23.21 2.17 18.56
N GLY A 82 -22.97 3.35 17.97
CA GLY A 82 -21.89 3.54 17.01
C GLY A 82 -20.50 3.31 17.62
N ARG A 83 -20.27 3.72 18.87
CA ARG A 83 -19.01 3.43 19.59
C ARG A 83 -18.81 1.95 19.81
N ILE A 84 -19.86 1.24 20.24
CA ILE A 84 -19.83 -0.21 20.46
C ILE A 84 -19.53 -0.93 19.13
N ILE A 85 -20.26 -0.62 18.06
CA ILE A 85 -20.03 -1.23 16.74
C ILE A 85 -18.58 -1.02 16.27
N GLU A 86 -18.05 0.20 16.40
CA GLU A 86 -16.70 0.51 15.95
C GLU A 86 -15.62 -0.18 16.80
N ALA A 87 -15.83 -0.31 18.12
CA ALA A 87 -14.94 -1.03 19.01
C ALA A 87 -14.99 -2.55 18.78
N PHE A 88 -16.17 -3.17 18.84
CA PHE A 88 -16.31 -4.63 18.72
C PHE A 88 -16.02 -5.15 17.31
N SER A 89 -16.18 -4.34 16.28
CA SER A 89 -15.72 -4.72 14.94
C SER A 89 -14.20 -4.87 14.84
N PHE A 90 -13.42 -4.13 15.64
CA PHE A 90 -11.97 -4.36 15.76
C PHE A 90 -11.68 -5.71 16.43
N TYR A 91 -12.39 -6.01 17.52
CA TYR A 91 -12.19 -7.25 18.27
C TYR A 91 -12.59 -8.48 17.46
N TYR A 92 -13.73 -8.43 16.77
CA TYR A 92 -14.14 -9.49 15.86
C TYR A 92 -13.11 -9.68 14.73
N ALA A 93 -12.63 -8.59 14.11
CA ALA A 93 -11.59 -8.67 13.10
C ALA A 93 -10.31 -9.34 13.64
N ARG A 94 -9.88 -8.97 14.87
CA ARG A 94 -8.75 -9.61 15.55
C ARG A 94 -8.97 -11.10 15.76
N LEU A 95 -10.15 -11.52 16.23
CA LEU A 95 -10.48 -12.93 16.41
C LEU A 95 -10.37 -13.70 15.08
N VAL A 96 -10.89 -13.15 13.98
CA VAL A 96 -10.81 -13.77 12.65
C VAL A 96 -9.36 -13.92 12.19
N VAL A 97 -8.52 -12.88 12.31
CA VAL A 97 -7.11 -12.98 11.88
C VAL A 97 -6.29 -13.90 12.78
N CYS A 98 -6.53 -13.90 14.09
CA CYS A 98 -5.90 -14.85 15.02
C CYS A 98 -6.30 -16.30 14.67
N ALA A 99 -7.59 -16.56 14.41
CA ALA A 99 -8.08 -17.87 14.03
C ALA A 99 -7.61 -18.34 12.64
N SER A 100 -7.04 -17.43 11.83
CA SER A 100 -6.45 -17.79 10.55
C SER A 100 -5.10 -18.49 10.66
N GLU A 101 -4.41 -18.37 11.80
CA GLU A 101 -3.05 -18.88 12.02
C GLU A 101 -2.04 -18.44 10.92
N ASP A 102 -2.33 -17.34 10.22
CA ASP A 102 -1.49 -16.80 9.15
C ASP A 102 -0.88 -15.47 9.58
N GLU A 103 0.40 -15.50 9.96
CA GLU A 103 1.17 -14.31 10.35
C GLU A 103 1.17 -13.22 9.26
N ARG A 104 1.08 -13.60 7.98
CA ARG A 104 1.02 -12.63 6.87
C ARG A 104 -0.29 -11.87 6.89
N LEU A 105 -1.41 -12.55 7.21
CA LEU A 105 -2.71 -11.90 7.34
C LEU A 105 -2.73 -10.96 8.54
N ILE A 106 -2.16 -11.38 9.68
CA ILE A 106 -2.01 -10.55 10.88
C ILE A 106 -1.22 -9.28 10.55
N ALA A 107 -0.06 -9.42 9.91
CA ALA A 107 0.80 -8.28 9.57
C ALA A 107 0.12 -7.28 8.61
N ARG A 108 -0.66 -7.79 7.65
CA ARG A 108 -1.45 -6.96 6.71
C ARG A 108 -2.59 -6.24 7.40
N TRP A 109 -3.34 -6.94 8.25
CA TRP A 109 -4.41 -6.34 9.05
C TRP A 109 -3.87 -5.25 9.98
N ALA A 110 -2.80 -5.51 10.72
CA ALA A 110 -2.15 -4.54 11.60
C ALA A 110 -1.66 -3.30 10.82
N GLN A 111 -1.09 -3.49 9.63
CA GLN A 111 -0.70 -2.40 8.74
C GLN A 111 -1.90 -1.54 8.31
N ALA A 112 -3.03 -2.18 8.00
CA ALA A 112 -4.24 -1.51 7.54
C ALA A 112 -4.91 -0.72 8.67
N GLU A 113 -4.99 -1.27 9.88
CA GLU A 113 -5.49 -0.57 11.08
C GLU A 113 -4.60 0.61 11.47
N ALA A 114 -3.28 0.45 11.39
CA ALA A 114 -2.35 1.54 11.66
C ALA A 114 -2.43 2.65 10.61
N ALA A 115 -2.67 2.31 9.34
CA ALA A 115 -2.91 3.28 8.26
C ALA A 115 -4.22 4.04 8.48
N ARG A 116 -5.29 3.35 8.89
CA ARG A 116 -6.56 3.97 9.28
C ARG A 116 -6.36 4.94 10.45
N ALA A 117 -5.62 4.53 11.47
CA ALA A 117 -5.29 5.38 12.60
C ALA A 117 -4.51 6.64 12.18
N GLU A 118 -3.53 6.52 11.28
CA GLU A 118 -2.82 7.67 10.71
C GLU A 118 -3.78 8.66 10.05
N GLN A 119 -4.69 8.18 9.19
CA GLN A 119 -5.67 9.04 8.51
C GLN A 119 -6.60 9.76 9.49
N LEU A 120 -7.01 9.08 10.57
CA LEU A 120 -7.81 9.68 11.63
C LEU A 120 -7.03 10.74 12.40
N LEU A 121 -5.79 10.44 12.81
CA LEU A 121 -4.91 11.36 13.55
C LEU A 121 -4.54 12.61 12.75
N ILE A 122 -4.42 12.51 11.43
CA ILE A 122 -4.19 13.67 10.55
C ILE A 122 -5.38 14.65 10.60
N LYS A 123 -6.61 14.13 10.72
CA LYS A 123 -7.84 14.92 10.75
C LYS A 123 -8.18 15.40 12.16
N ASP A 124 -7.94 14.55 13.16
CA ASP A 124 -8.28 14.76 14.56
C ASP A 124 -7.12 15.39 15.34
N LYS A 125 -7.10 16.73 15.35
CA LYS A 125 -6.08 17.50 16.05
C LYS A 125 -6.19 17.44 17.58
N SER A 126 -7.34 17.05 18.13
CA SER A 126 -7.56 16.98 19.58
C SER A 126 -6.90 15.76 20.20
N SER A 127 -7.03 14.59 19.57
CA SER A 127 -6.57 13.33 20.18
C SER A 127 -5.11 12.99 19.88
N ILE A 128 -4.45 13.70 18.95
CA ILE A 128 -3.08 13.36 18.54
C ILE A 128 -2.05 13.50 19.67
N ASP A 129 -2.16 14.50 20.55
CA ASP A 129 -1.21 14.69 21.67
C ASP A 129 -1.27 13.50 22.64
N ILE A 130 -2.48 13.18 23.10
CA ILE A 130 -2.69 12.16 24.14
C ILE A 130 -2.38 10.76 23.61
N ILE A 131 -2.69 10.48 22.34
CA ILE A 131 -2.32 9.24 21.68
C ILE A 131 -0.80 9.18 21.47
N ALA A 132 -0.16 10.29 21.10
CA ALA A 132 1.29 10.29 20.91
C ALA A 132 2.03 9.98 22.21
N ARG A 133 1.57 10.55 23.33
CA ARG A 133 2.10 10.27 24.68
C ARG A 133 1.87 8.83 25.15
N THR A 134 1.04 8.06 24.47
CA THR A 134 0.88 6.61 24.71
C THR A 134 2.02 5.81 24.08
N TYR A 135 2.58 6.28 22.96
CA TYR A 135 3.55 5.52 22.14
C TYR A 135 4.96 6.11 22.07
N ILE A 136 5.13 7.39 22.44
CA ILE A 136 6.37 8.14 22.29
C ILE A 136 6.73 8.75 23.65
N SER A 137 7.93 8.42 24.15
CA SER A 137 8.39 8.83 25.48
C SER A 137 8.78 10.30 25.52
N GLN A 138 9.47 10.78 24.49
CA GLN A 138 9.95 12.15 24.39
C GLN A 138 9.20 12.90 23.29
N ILE A 139 8.08 13.51 23.66
CA ILE A 139 7.30 14.36 22.75
C ILE A 139 6.87 15.68 23.39
N LYS A 140 6.98 16.76 22.61
CA LYS A 140 6.48 18.10 22.95
C LYS A 140 6.05 18.83 21.69
N PHE A 141 5.33 19.93 21.85
CA PHE A 141 4.94 20.79 20.74
C PHE A 141 4.97 22.26 21.13
N GLU A 142 4.94 23.12 20.11
CA GLU A 142 4.85 24.57 20.24
C GLU A 142 3.56 25.05 19.54
N GLU A 143 2.65 25.69 20.28
CA GLU A 143 1.31 26.10 19.78
C GLU A 143 1.36 27.29 18.81
N ASN A 144 2.38 28.15 18.90
CA ASN A 144 2.43 29.46 18.24
C ASN A 144 3.66 29.67 17.34
N HIS A 145 4.03 28.68 16.52
CA HIS A 145 5.19 28.83 15.62
C HIS A 145 4.90 29.75 14.40
N GLY A 146 3.64 30.15 14.18
CA GLY A 146 3.21 30.95 13.03
C GLY A 146 3.31 32.48 13.18
N LEU A 147 3.66 33.02 14.35
CA LEU A 147 3.72 34.47 14.58
C LEU A 147 5.12 35.09 14.38
N ASN A 148 6.17 34.27 14.28
CA ASN A 148 7.57 34.74 14.37
C ASN A 148 8.42 34.49 13.12
N ASN A 149 7.84 34.25 11.95
CA ASN A 149 8.60 34.33 10.69
C ASN A 149 8.50 35.76 10.14
N PRO A 150 9.54 36.61 10.24
CA PRO A 150 9.58 37.87 9.53
C PRO A 150 9.81 37.56 8.05
N MET A 151 8.73 37.28 7.32
CA MET A 151 8.80 37.25 5.87
C MET A 151 9.00 38.71 5.41
N MET A 152 10.14 38.99 4.80
CA MET A 152 10.45 40.27 4.15
C MET A 152 9.24 40.75 3.34
N VAL A 153 8.68 41.87 3.76
CA VAL A 153 7.64 42.60 3.02
C VAL A 153 8.35 43.29 1.86
N ASN A 154 8.25 42.74 0.65
CA ASN A 154 8.53 43.53 -0.55
C ASN A 154 7.39 44.55 -0.71
N ALA A 155 7.77 45.81 -0.68
CA ALA A 155 6.91 46.97 -0.83
C ALA A 155 6.34 47.07 -2.26
N SER A 156 5.27 46.33 -2.53
CA SER A 156 4.42 46.58 -3.70
C SER A 156 3.06 45.95 -3.45
N GLY A 157 2.11 46.82 -3.07
CA GLY A 157 0.78 46.49 -2.59
C GLY A 157 -0.03 45.62 -3.54
N GLY A 158 -0.63 44.58 -2.96
CA GLY A 158 -1.75 43.83 -3.50
C GLY A 158 -2.47 43.19 -2.32
N LEU A 159 -3.75 43.50 -2.15
CA LEU A 159 -4.61 42.95 -1.09
C LEU A 159 -4.82 41.45 -1.36
N ARG A 160 -3.87 40.62 -0.92
CA ARG A 160 -4.05 39.17 -0.85
C ARG A 160 -4.66 38.85 0.51
N ASP A 161 -5.78 38.15 0.47
CA ASP A 161 -6.45 37.54 1.61
C ASP A 161 -5.44 37.12 2.70
N MET A 162 -5.63 37.66 3.90
CA MET A 162 -5.12 37.08 5.12
C MET A 162 -5.71 35.68 5.29
N ARG A 163 -5.19 34.70 4.55
CA ARG A 163 -5.24 33.31 4.99
C ARG A 163 -4.38 33.27 6.23
N LYS A 164 -4.99 33.36 7.41
CA LYS A 164 -4.37 32.85 8.64
C LYS A 164 -3.86 31.47 8.27
N SER A 165 -2.55 31.32 8.11
CA SER A 165 -1.94 30.00 8.06
C SER A 165 -2.27 29.39 9.42
N SER A 166 -3.29 28.55 9.45
CA SER A 166 -3.65 27.78 10.64
C SER A 166 -2.63 26.65 10.76
N SER A 167 -1.35 27.01 10.91
CA SER A 167 -0.29 26.04 11.16
C SER A 167 -0.65 25.40 12.48
N GLY A 168 -0.91 24.09 12.47
CA GLY A 168 -1.13 23.34 13.69
C GLY A 168 0.07 23.40 14.64
N PRO A 169 0.00 22.69 15.77
CA PRO A 169 1.14 22.60 16.69
C PRO A 169 2.40 22.11 15.96
N LEU A 170 3.54 22.76 16.22
CA LEU A 170 4.82 22.28 15.71
C LEU A 170 5.37 21.23 16.67
N TRP A 171 5.37 19.98 16.22
CA TRP A 171 5.82 18.83 17.01
C TRP A 171 7.33 18.68 17.04
N LYS A 172 7.83 18.25 18.19
CA LYS A 172 9.22 17.87 18.43
C LYS A 172 9.26 16.50 19.08
N ILE A 173 10.12 15.63 18.56
CA ILE A 173 10.33 14.27 19.06
C ILE A 173 11.77 14.09 19.53
N GLY A 174 11.97 13.35 20.60
CA GLY A 174 13.31 13.03 21.10
C GLY A 174 14.09 12.18 20.11
N LEU A 175 15.40 12.41 20.02
CA LEU A 175 16.30 11.70 19.12
C LEU A 175 16.19 10.18 19.26
N SER A 176 16.09 9.67 20.51
CA SER A 176 15.99 8.23 20.79
C SER A 176 14.73 7.59 20.20
N ASP A 177 13.57 8.24 20.35
CA ASP A 177 12.32 7.74 19.77
C ASP A 177 12.38 7.80 18.24
N PHE A 178 12.93 8.87 17.67
CA PHE A 178 13.02 9.04 16.22
C PHE A 178 13.88 7.97 15.54
N ILE A 179 15.08 7.69 16.05
CA ILE A 179 16.00 6.70 15.45
C ILE A 179 15.47 5.27 15.56
N GLU A 180 14.59 4.99 16.53
CA GLU A 180 13.98 3.67 16.69
C GLU A 180 12.82 3.47 15.72
N ILE A 181 12.03 4.52 15.49
CA ILE A 181 10.82 4.47 14.64
C ILE A 181 11.17 4.57 13.15
N CYS A 182 12.04 5.52 12.77
CA CYS A 182 12.27 5.90 11.38
C CYS A 182 12.93 4.86 10.46
N PRO A 183 13.71 3.85 10.92
CA PRO A 183 14.29 2.85 10.03
C PRO A 183 13.26 2.08 9.19
N LYS A 184 12.00 2.01 9.65
CA LYS A 184 10.88 1.38 8.94
C LYS A 184 10.09 2.33 8.04
N ILE A 185 10.45 3.61 8.01
CA ILE A 185 9.75 4.64 7.25
C ILE A 185 10.62 5.08 6.07
N THR A 186 10.05 5.00 4.88
CA THR A 186 10.72 5.35 3.64
C THR A 186 10.60 6.85 3.35
N GLY A 187 11.63 7.42 2.72
CA GLY A 187 11.70 8.83 2.33
C GLY A 187 12.88 9.58 2.94
N SER A 188 13.52 10.44 2.14
CA SER A 188 14.71 11.19 2.55
C SER A 188 14.50 12.00 3.82
N ARG A 189 13.31 12.55 4.04
CA ARG A 189 12.94 13.34 5.23
C ARG A 189 13.11 12.61 6.58
N TRP A 190 13.04 11.28 6.56
CA TRP A 190 13.15 10.44 7.76
C TRP A 190 14.58 10.01 8.05
N ARG A 191 15.52 10.31 7.14
CA ARG A 191 16.94 10.05 7.34
C ARG A 191 17.48 11.11 8.30
N LEU A 192 18.12 10.66 9.37
CA LEU A 192 18.67 11.52 10.42
C LEU A 192 19.52 12.71 9.91
N PRO A 193 20.38 12.56 8.86
CA PRO A 193 21.14 13.69 8.32
C PRO A 193 20.29 14.83 7.73
N ASN A 194 19.02 14.56 7.41
CA ASN A 194 18.08 15.54 6.84
C ASN A 194 17.16 16.14 7.92
N CYS A 195 17.42 15.89 9.20
CA CYS A 195 16.61 16.37 10.31
C CYS A 195 17.32 17.53 11.03
N ASP A 196 16.55 18.54 11.46
CA ASP A 196 17.08 19.58 12.36
C ASP A 196 17.07 19.05 13.80
N ILE A 197 18.27 18.87 14.36
CA ILE A 197 18.49 18.34 15.70
C ILE A 197 19.04 19.46 16.58
N LYS A 198 18.31 19.81 17.64
CA LYS A 198 18.73 20.79 18.65
C LYS A 198 18.50 20.23 20.04
N ASP A 199 19.55 20.18 20.85
CA ASP A 199 19.51 19.68 22.24
C ASP A 199 18.85 18.29 22.37
N GLY A 200 19.11 17.39 21.42
CA GLY A 200 18.54 16.04 21.39
C GLY A 200 17.08 15.96 20.91
N TRP A 201 16.50 17.05 20.41
CA TRP A 201 15.15 17.10 19.84
C TRP A 201 15.18 17.28 18.32
N ILE A 202 14.35 16.51 17.63
CA ILE A 202 14.10 16.64 16.20
C ILE A 202 12.80 17.40 15.98
N THR A 203 12.87 18.46 15.18
CA THR A 203 11.71 19.30 14.87
C THR A 203 10.99 18.80 13.62
N LEU A 204 9.69 18.50 13.74
CA LEU A 204 8.85 18.03 12.64
C LEU A 204 8.23 19.22 11.90
N TYR A 205 9.03 19.94 11.10
CA TYR A 205 8.59 21.16 10.40
C TYR A 205 7.34 21.00 9.53
N GLU A 206 6.55 22.05 9.40
CA GLU A 206 5.49 22.14 8.39
C GLU A 206 6.09 22.18 6.97
N GLU A 207 5.51 21.43 6.03
CA GLU A 207 5.88 21.45 4.61
C GLU A 207 4.62 21.55 3.74
N ASN A 208 4.75 22.10 2.52
CA ASN A 208 3.63 22.37 1.61
C ASN A 208 2.68 21.18 1.37
N GLN A 209 3.19 19.94 1.40
CA GLN A 209 2.42 18.73 1.16
C GLN A 209 2.35 17.82 2.40
N TYR A 210 2.98 18.21 3.51
CA TYR A 210 3.09 17.34 4.67
C TYR A 210 3.33 18.10 5.98
N GLY A 211 2.24 18.33 6.70
CA GLY A 211 2.27 19.11 7.94
C GLY A 211 2.88 18.40 9.13
N SER A 212 3.12 19.16 10.21
CA SER A 212 3.80 18.70 11.41
C SER A 212 3.05 17.55 12.10
N SER A 213 1.74 17.72 12.33
CA SER A 213 0.89 16.67 12.89
C SER A 213 0.80 15.44 11.98
N ALA A 214 0.88 15.62 10.66
CA ALA A 214 0.85 14.49 9.72
C ALA A 214 2.15 13.68 9.76
N LYS A 215 3.30 14.35 9.96
CA LYS A 215 4.57 13.67 10.26
C LYS A 215 4.49 12.89 11.56
N LEU A 216 3.93 13.48 12.61
CA LEU A 216 3.73 12.77 13.87
C LEU A 216 2.81 11.55 13.70
N ALA A 217 1.68 11.69 13.00
CA ALA A 217 0.76 10.60 12.72
C ALA A 217 1.44 9.43 11.98
N ARG A 218 2.36 9.71 11.06
CA ARG A 218 3.14 8.68 10.35
C ARG A 218 4.14 7.95 11.25
N LEU A 219 4.77 8.66 12.19
CA LEU A 219 5.61 8.02 13.22
C LEU A 219 4.76 7.12 14.12
N LEU A 220 3.58 7.58 14.51
CA LEU A 220 2.63 6.81 15.31
C LEU A 220 2.14 5.57 14.58
N ARG A 221 1.92 5.63 13.26
CA ARG A 221 1.55 4.46 12.45
C ARG A 221 2.49 3.28 12.67
N GLU A 222 3.80 3.50 12.69
CA GLU A 222 4.76 2.40 12.89
C GLU A 222 4.69 1.81 14.31
N ARG A 223 4.49 2.65 15.34
CA ARG A 223 4.31 2.19 16.73
C ARG A 223 2.99 1.43 16.90
N ILE A 224 1.90 1.95 16.36
CA ILE A 224 0.56 1.35 16.40
C ILE A 224 0.58 0.00 15.69
N LYS A 225 1.09 -0.06 14.44
CA LYS A 225 1.21 -1.32 13.69
C LYS A 225 1.88 -2.39 14.53
N ARG A 226 3.05 -2.07 15.10
CA ARG A 226 3.82 -3.01 15.90
C ARG A 226 3.04 -3.47 17.13
N GLY A 227 2.35 -2.58 17.81
CA GLY A 227 1.53 -2.92 18.98
C GLY A 227 0.39 -3.86 18.62
N VAL A 228 -0.37 -3.51 17.57
CA VAL A 228 -1.50 -4.31 17.07
C VAL A 228 -1.04 -5.70 16.60
N GLU A 229 0.07 -5.76 15.86
CA GLU A 229 0.66 -7.01 15.37
C GLU A 229 1.15 -7.90 16.53
N ALA A 230 1.87 -7.33 17.50
CA ALA A 230 2.37 -8.07 18.64
C ALA A 230 1.23 -8.64 19.51
N GLU A 231 0.20 -7.84 19.80
CA GLU A 231 -0.96 -8.29 20.56
C GLU A 231 -1.72 -9.40 19.83
N ALA A 232 -1.89 -9.28 18.50
CA ALA A 232 -2.55 -10.31 17.70
C ALA A 232 -1.75 -11.62 17.64
N LEU A 233 -0.42 -11.55 17.52
CA LEU A 233 0.46 -12.73 17.55
C LEU A 233 0.44 -13.43 18.90
N GLU A 234 0.38 -12.67 20.00
CA GLU A 234 0.18 -13.23 21.35
C GLU A 234 -1.19 -13.92 21.44
N LYS A 235 -2.26 -13.22 21.06
CA LYS A 235 -3.64 -13.74 21.14
C LYS A 235 -3.92 -14.90 20.19
N MET A 236 -3.17 -15.04 19.11
CA MET A 236 -3.22 -16.19 18.22
C MET A 236 -2.91 -17.50 18.96
N GLN A 237 -2.04 -17.46 19.96
CA GLN A 237 -1.70 -18.64 20.78
C GLN A 237 -2.83 -19.08 21.71
N ASP A 238 -3.76 -18.17 22.02
CA ASP A 238 -4.91 -18.40 22.90
C ASP A 238 -6.14 -18.93 22.12
N VAL A 239 -6.05 -19.11 20.79
CA VAL A 239 -7.18 -19.55 19.97
C VAL A 239 -7.51 -21.02 20.26
N THR A 240 -8.75 -21.27 20.67
CA THR A 240 -9.26 -22.62 20.91
C THR A 240 -9.78 -23.27 19.64
N THR A 241 -9.84 -24.61 19.62
CA THR A 241 -10.41 -25.36 18.49
C THR A 241 -11.87 -24.98 18.22
N ASP A 242 -12.66 -24.76 19.27
CA ASP A 242 -14.07 -24.33 19.13
C ASP A 242 -14.18 -22.97 18.43
N LEU A 243 -13.37 -22.00 18.86
CA LEU A 243 -13.33 -20.67 18.25
C LEU A 243 -12.89 -20.74 16.78
N ALA A 244 -11.88 -21.56 16.47
CA ALA A 244 -11.41 -21.77 15.10
C ALA A 244 -12.50 -22.38 14.20
N ILE A 245 -13.30 -23.33 14.73
CA ILE A 245 -14.43 -23.92 14.00
C ILE A 245 -15.50 -22.86 13.71
N ARG A 246 -15.89 -22.07 14.72
CA ARG A 246 -16.91 -21.02 14.56
C ARG A 246 -16.50 -19.91 13.59
N LEU A 247 -15.20 -19.64 13.48
CA LEU A 247 -14.63 -18.64 12.58
C LEU A 247 -14.16 -19.21 11.23
N ALA A 248 -14.41 -20.49 10.94
CA ALA A 248 -13.92 -21.14 9.72
C ALA A 248 -14.43 -20.47 8.43
N GLU A 249 -15.69 -20.03 8.41
CA GLU A 249 -16.28 -19.34 7.25
C GLU A 249 -15.59 -17.99 6.94
N PRO A 250 -15.50 -17.03 7.88
CA PRO A 250 -14.81 -15.77 7.62
C PRO A 250 -13.30 -15.98 7.38
N VAL A 251 -12.63 -16.92 8.06
CA VAL A 251 -11.22 -17.26 7.79
C VAL A 251 -11.03 -17.79 6.37
N GLY A 252 -11.89 -18.72 5.93
CA GLY A 252 -11.86 -19.29 4.59
C GLY A 252 -12.03 -18.24 3.50
N MET A 253 -12.94 -17.28 3.70
CA MET A 253 -13.11 -16.13 2.80
C MET A 253 -11.79 -15.34 2.64
N LEU A 254 -11.12 -14.99 3.75
CA LEU A 254 -9.88 -14.21 3.70
C LEU A 254 -8.72 -14.98 3.06
N ARG A 255 -8.57 -16.28 3.38
CA ARG A 255 -7.57 -17.14 2.75
C ARG A 255 -7.79 -17.21 1.23
N ASN A 256 -9.03 -17.35 0.78
CA ASN A 256 -9.36 -17.34 -0.65
C ASN A 256 -9.03 -15.98 -1.31
N LEU A 257 -9.30 -14.87 -0.63
CA LEU A 257 -8.97 -13.54 -1.14
C LEU A 257 -7.44 -13.33 -1.23
N MET A 258 -6.67 -13.78 -0.23
CA MET A 258 -5.21 -13.76 -0.28
C MET A 258 -4.64 -14.66 -1.37
N ALA A 259 -5.18 -15.86 -1.54
CA ALA A 259 -4.79 -16.79 -2.60
C ALA A 259 -5.11 -16.21 -3.98
N SER A 260 -6.27 -15.56 -4.15
CA SER A 260 -6.64 -14.83 -5.35
C SER A 260 -5.63 -13.73 -5.69
N LYS A 261 -5.26 -12.88 -4.72
CA LYS A 261 -4.23 -11.84 -4.93
C LYS A 261 -2.86 -12.41 -5.30
N THR A 262 -2.49 -13.51 -4.67
CA THR A 262 -1.22 -14.20 -4.96
C THR A 262 -1.24 -14.77 -6.38
N SER A 263 -2.34 -15.41 -6.78
CA SER A 263 -2.54 -15.94 -8.14
C SER A 263 -2.57 -14.82 -9.19
N GLU A 264 -3.23 -13.69 -8.90
CA GLU A 264 -3.19 -12.50 -9.77
C GLU A 264 -1.77 -11.98 -9.99
N ALA A 265 -0.95 -11.95 -8.93
CA ALA A 265 0.44 -11.54 -9.03
C ALA A 265 1.28 -12.56 -9.82
N ILE A 266 1.12 -13.87 -9.57
CA ILE A 266 1.83 -14.93 -10.29
C ILE A 266 1.49 -14.91 -11.79
N ALA A 267 0.21 -14.72 -12.15
CA ALA A 267 -0.20 -14.66 -13.55
C ALA A 267 0.49 -13.52 -14.31
N LEU A 268 0.79 -12.41 -13.65
CA LEU A 268 1.49 -11.28 -14.25
C LEU A 268 2.98 -11.54 -14.48
N VAL A 269 3.59 -12.47 -13.75
CA VAL A 269 5.03 -12.75 -13.85
C VAL A 269 5.35 -13.45 -15.17
N GLY A 270 6.34 -12.91 -15.90
CA GLY A 270 6.82 -13.51 -17.15
C GLY A 270 5.98 -13.19 -18.38
N ALA A 271 5.17 -12.12 -18.33
CA ALA A 271 4.43 -11.63 -19.50
C ALA A 271 5.38 -11.33 -20.66
N GLU A 272 5.12 -11.96 -21.81
CA GLU A 272 5.92 -11.74 -23.04
C GLU A 272 5.66 -10.34 -23.62
N GLU A 273 6.58 -9.84 -24.44
CA GLU A 273 6.45 -8.51 -25.07
C GLU A 273 5.16 -8.37 -25.91
N SER A 274 4.69 -9.46 -26.50
CA SER A 274 3.41 -9.54 -27.23
C SER A 274 2.18 -9.27 -26.34
N GLU A 275 2.32 -9.44 -25.02
CA GLU A 275 1.26 -9.30 -24.02
C GLU A 275 1.26 -7.92 -23.36
N TRP A 276 2.27 -7.09 -23.66
CA TRP A 276 2.44 -5.78 -23.04
C TRP A 276 1.33 -4.81 -23.47
N PRO A 277 0.82 -4.01 -22.52
CA PRO A 277 -0.23 -3.06 -22.81
C PRO A 277 0.30 -1.95 -23.75
N PRO A 278 -0.56 -1.33 -24.57
CA PRO A 278 -0.13 -0.30 -25.53
C PRO A 278 0.65 0.85 -24.88
N CYS A 279 0.30 1.22 -23.65
CA CYS A 279 1.02 2.24 -22.88
C CYS A 279 2.46 1.86 -22.54
N MET A 280 2.73 0.60 -22.19
CA MET A 280 4.09 0.12 -21.94
C MET A 280 4.89 0.04 -23.24
N ARG A 281 4.29 -0.52 -24.31
CA ARG A 281 4.91 -0.60 -25.64
C ARG A 281 5.27 0.77 -26.19
N LYS A 282 4.39 1.77 -26.03
CA LYS A 282 4.66 3.16 -26.41
C LYS A 282 5.90 3.70 -25.71
N ILE A 283 5.99 3.55 -24.39
CA ILE A 283 7.10 4.11 -23.61
C ILE A 283 8.43 3.44 -23.97
N VAL A 284 8.43 2.11 -24.11
CA VAL A 284 9.64 1.37 -24.55
C VAL A 284 10.04 1.81 -25.97
N GLY A 285 9.07 1.95 -26.88
CA GLY A 285 9.31 2.45 -28.24
C GLY A 285 9.78 3.91 -28.31
N ASP A 286 9.26 4.78 -27.44
CA ASP A 286 9.73 6.17 -27.33
C ASP A 286 11.20 6.19 -26.90
N LEU A 287 11.56 5.42 -25.86
CA LEU A 287 12.93 5.34 -25.37
C LEU A 287 13.89 4.75 -26.41
N SER A 288 13.50 3.70 -27.14
CA SER A 288 14.36 3.12 -28.18
C SER A 288 14.61 4.07 -29.36
N ASN A 289 13.68 4.98 -29.62
CA ASN A 289 13.80 6.05 -30.63
C ASN A 289 14.50 7.31 -30.12
N GLY A 290 15.03 7.33 -28.89
CA GLY A 290 15.68 8.51 -28.32
C GLY A 290 14.71 9.60 -27.87
N VAL A 291 13.41 9.32 -27.80
CA VAL A 291 12.39 10.25 -27.32
C VAL A 291 12.42 10.32 -25.80
N ASN A 292 12.48 11.53 -25.26
CA ASN A 292 12.49 11.72 -23.81
C ASN A 292 11.11 11.45 -23.20
N VAL A 293 11.02 10.41 -22.37
CA VAL A 293 9.82 10.08 -21.61
C VAL A 293 9.76 10.92 -20.33
N ASN A 294 8.58 11.46 -20.01
CA ASN A 294 8.37 12.26 -18.79
C ASN A 294 8.56 11.43 -17.50
N HIS A 295 8.78 12.11 -16.37
CA HIS A 295 9.05 11.45 -15.08
C HIS A 295 7.96 10.42 -14.70
N PHE A 296 6.69 10.73 -14.98
CA PHE A 296 5.58 9.84 -14.69
C PHE A 296 5.63 8.55 -15.52
N GLY A 297 5.97 8.65 -16.81
CA GLY A 297 6.12 7.51 -17.72
C GLY A 297 7.30 6.63 -17.33
N ARG A 298 8.41 7.23 -16.88
CA ARG A 298 9.57 6.49 -16.36
C ARG A 298 9.23 5.69 -15.09
N LEU A 299 8.54 6.32 -14.13
CA LEU A 299 8.08 5.64 -12.92
C LEU A 299 7.08 4.52 -13.26
N PHE A 300 6.15 4.79 -14.17
CA PHE A 300 5.22 3.77 -14.65
C PHE A 300 5.96 2.57 -15.26
N LEU A 301 6.89 2.78 -16.18
CA LEU A 301 7.66 1.70 -16.81
C LEU A 301 8.43 0.87 -15.76
N ALA A 302 9.10 1.53 -14.81
CA ALA A 302 9.82 0.82 -13.75
C ALA A 302 8.86 -0.01 -12.87
N SER A 303 7.73 0.57 -12.45
CA SER A 303 6.74 -0.11 -11.61
C SER A 303 6.06 -1.29 -12.30
N ILE A 304 5.68 -1.15 -13.58
CA ILE A 304 5.03 -2.22 -14.32
C ILE A 304 6.01 -3.35 -14.62
N SER A 305 7.26 -3.02 -14.96
CA SER A 305 8.32 -4.02 -15.18
C SER A 305 8.61 -4.82 -13.91
N ALA A 306 8.66 -4.17 -12.74
CA ALA A 306 8.77 -4.85 -11.46
C ALA A 306 7.58 -5.78 -11.19
N THR A 307 6.36 -5.32 -11.48
CA THR A 307 5.12 -6.06 -11.22
C THR A 307 5.00 -7.31 -12.09
N ILE A 308 5.44 -7.25 -13.35
CA ILE A 308 5.42 -8.41 -14.27
C ILE A 308 6.69 -9.27 -14.15
N GLY A 309 7.57 -8.97 -13.19
CA GLY A 309 8.74 -9.77 -12.89
C GLY A 309 9.89 -9.66 -13.90
N LEU A 310 9.99 -8.57 -14.66
CA LEU A 310 11.17 -8.33 -15.48
C LEU A 310 12.41 -8.09 -14.59
N PRO A 311 13.60 -8.63 -14.93
CA PRO A 311 14.81 -8.34 -14.17
C PRO A 311 15.14 -6.84 -14.15
N THR A 312 15.72 -6.38 -13.04
CA THR A 312 16.17 -4.97 -12.88
C THR A 312 17.06 -4.54 -14.04
N GLU A 313 17.98 -5.40 -14.48
CA GLU A 313 18.90 -5.15 -15.58
C GLU A 313 18.15 -4.90 -16.91
N SER A 314 17.17 -5.73 -17.24
CA SER A 314 16.30 -5.55 -18.42
C SER A 314 15.56 -4.22 -18.38
N THR A 315 15.04 -3.85 -17.21
CA THR A 315 14.32 -2.59 -17.02
C THR A 315 15.25 -1.37 -17.15
N VAL A 316 16.47 -1.44 -16.62
CA VAL A 316 17.49 -0.40 -16.79
C VAL A 316 17.88 -0.27 -18.26
N ASN A 317 17.97 -1.39 -18.99
CA ASN A 317 18.30 -1.40 -20.41
C ASN A 317 17.26 -0.65 -21.27
N PHE A 318 15.97 -0.66 -20.91
CA PHE A 318 14.97 0.16 -21.62
C PHE A 318 15.30 1.66 -21.60
N PHE A 319 15.94 2.14 -20.53
CA PHE A 319 16.27 3.56 -20.39
C PHE A 319 17.57 3.97 -21.08
N ARG A 320 18.37 3.05 -21.63
CA ARG A 320 19.65 3.38 -22.31
C ARG A 320 19.46 4.32 -23.50
N GLY A 321 18.31 4.26 -24.16
CA GLY A 321 17.97 5.17 -25.26
C GLY A 321 17.56 6.58 -24.81
N ALA A 322 17.38 6.84 -23.51
CA ALA A 322 17.00 8.17 -23.04
C ALA A 322 18.15 9.19 -23.22
N PRO A 323 17.86 10.42 -23.71
CA PRO A 323 18.88 11.46 -23.92
C PRO A 323 19.68 11.86 -22.67
N ASP A 324 19.09 11.67 -21.48
CA ASP A 324 19.64 12.01 -20.17
C ASP A 324 20.08 10.76 -19.37
N PHE A 325 20.28 9.63 -20.05
CA PHE A 325 20.60 8.37 -19.38
C PHE A 325 21.91 8.45 -18.59
N SER A 326 21.84 8.04 -17.33
CA SER A 326 22.98 7.86 -16.44
C SER A 326 22.85 6.52 -15.75
N GLU A 327 23.75 5.59 -16.07
CA GLU A 327 23.67 4.20 -15.59
C GLU A 327 23.62 4.10 -14.07
N SER A 328 24.41 4.90 -13.35
CA SER A 328 24.42 4.89 -11.87
C SER A 328 23.10 5.38 -11.28
N THR A 329 22.54 6.44 -11.85
CA THR A 329 21.31 7.08 -11.35
C THR A 329 20.09 6.23 -11.69
N THR A 330 20.01 5.72 -12.93
CA THR A 330 18.92 4.86 -13.37
C THR A 330 18.92 3.54 -12.62
N ASN A 331 20.08 2.89 -12.40
CA ASN A 331 20.16 1.69 -11.56
C ASN A 331 19.61 1.94 -10.15
N TYR A 332 20.05 3.02 -9.49
CA TYR A 332 19.55 3.35 -8.15
C TYR A 332 18.04 3.59 -8.14
N GLN A 333 17.51 4.33 -9.12
CA GLN A 333 16.08 4.63 -9.21
C GLN A 333 15.23 3.38 -9.50
N VAL A 334 15.66 2.53 -10.43
CA VAL A 334 14.94 1.30 -10.76
C VAL A 334 15.00 0.32 -9.59
N SER A 335 16.18 0.10 -8.98
CA SER A 335 16.31 -0.73 -7.77
C SER A 335 15.42 -0.23 -6.64
N HIS A 336 15.38 1.08 -6.40
CA HIS A 336 14.49 1.66 -5.40
C HIS A 336 13.01 1.37 -5.73
N VAL A 337 12.59 1.46 -7.00
CA VAL A 337 11.22 1.11 -7.40
C VAL A 337 10.92 -0.38 -7.16
N TYR A 338 11.87 -1.26 -7.46
CA TYR A 338 11.75 -2.70 -7.27
C TYR A 338 11.65 -3.08 -5.79
N GLU A 339 12.47 -2.46 -4.93
CA GLU A 339 12.44 -2.68 -3.48
C GLU A 339 11.11 -2.23 -2.84
N HIS A 340 10.51 -1.16 -3.35
CA HIS A 340 9.29 -0.58 -2.79
C HIS A 340 8.00 -1.13 -3.40
N ALA A 341 8.10 -1.98 -4.43
CA ALA A 341 6.98 -2.65 -5.09
C ALA A 341 5.80 -1.69 -5.42
N TYR A 342 6.10 -0.53 -6.00
CA TYR A 342 5.07 0.45 -6.36
C TYR A 342 4.03 -0.14 -7.32
N THR A 343 2.75 0.04 -6.99
CA THR A 343 1.66 -0.31 -7.90
C THR A 343 1.71 0.59 -9.15
N PRO A 344 1.72 0.03 -10.37
CA PRO A 344 1.71 0.83 -11.59
C PRO A 344 0.48 1.73 -11.68
N ALA A 345 0.61 2.84 -12.39
CA ALA A 345 -0.51 3.77 -12.58
C ALA A 345 -1.64 3.16 -13.44
N GLY A 346 -2.89 3.42 -13.05
CA GLY A 346 -4.09 3.05 -13.82
C GLY A 346 -4.30 3.88 -15.09
N CYS A 347 -5.17 3.41 -15.98
CA CYS A 347 -5.40 3.97 -17.32
C CYS A 347 -5.80 5.45 -17.29
N ALA A 348 -6.65 5.87 -16.35
CA ALA A 348 -7.06 7.27 -16.23
C ALA A 348 -5.86 8.21 -15.98
N LYS A 349 -4.96 7.83 -15.05
CA LYS A 349 -3.75 8.61 -14.77
C LYS A 349 -2.78 8.61 -15.96
N LEU A 350 -2.63 7.49 -16.66
CA LEU A 350 -1.78 7.42 -17.85
C LEU A 350 -2.30 8.30 -18.99
N LYS A 351 -3.62 8.38 -19.20
CA LYS A 351 -4.23 9.28 -20.18
C LYS A 351 -3.98 10.75 -19.84
N VAL A 352 -4.24 11.15 -18.59
CA VAL A 352 -4.02 12.54 -18.13
C VAL A 352 -2.56 12.96 -18.20
N ASN A 353 -1.61 12.04 -17.97
CA ASN A 353 -0.18 12.31 -18.02
C ASN A 353 0.46 12.02 -19.40
N HIS A 354 -0.34 11.88 -20.45
CA HIS A 354 0.11 11.65 -21.84
C HIS A 354 1.00 10.42 -22.06
N ASN A 355 0.81 9.39 -21.24
CA ASN A 355 1.57 8.13 -21.28
C ASN A 355 0.75 6.95 -21.85
N CYS A 356 -0.51 7.16 -22.21
CA CYS A 356 -1.34 6.19 -22.93
C CYS A 356 -1.50 6.63 -24.40
N PRO A 357 -1.15 5.79 -25.40
CA PRO A 357 -1.32 6.13 -26.81
C PRO A 357 -2.76 5.97 -27.32
N VAL A 358 -3.62 5.28 -26.57
CA VAL A 358 -4.90 4.77 -27.06
C VAL A 358 -6.01 5.82 -26.97
N LEU A 359 -6.60 6.17 -28.10
CA LEU A 359 -7.85 6.92 -28.21
C LEU A 359 -9.05 5.96 -28.31
N PRO A 360 -10.28 6.42 -28.02
CA PRO A 360 -11.47 5.58 -28.14
C PRO A 360 -11.60 4.98 -29.55
N GLY A 361 -11.65 3.64 -29.65
CA GLY A 361 -11.74 2.90 -30.91
C GLY A 361 -10.42 2.33 -31.43
N ASP A 362 -9.27 2.71 -30.87
CA ASP A 362 -7.95 2.27 -31.34
C ASP A 362 -7.61 0.82 -30.93
N ASP A 363 -8.06 0.39 -29.74
CA ASP A 363 -7.82 -0.95 -29.22
C ASP A 363 -9.09 -1.48 -28.53
N ARG A 364 -9.66 -2.54 -29.12
CA ARG A 364 -10.93 -3.15 -28.69
C ARG A 364 -10.92 -3.64 -27.23
N LEU A 365 -9.76 -4.03 -26.71
CA LEU A 365 -9.60 -4.48 -25.34
C LEU A 365 -9.49 -3.26 -24.41
N CYS A 366 -8.76 -2.22 -24.81
CA CYS A 366 -8.69 -0.94 -24.10
C CYS A 366 -10.02 -0.19 -24.00
N ASP A 367 -10.92 -0.39 -24.96
CA ASP A 367 -12.25 0.21 -24.97
C ASP A 367 -13.25 -0.49 -24.03
N GLN A 368 -12.88 -1.62 -23.42
CA GLN A 368 -13.79 -2.35 -22.54
C GLN A 368 -14.08 -1.56 -21.24
N PRO A 369 -15.35 -1.46 -20.79
CA PRO A 369 -15.71 -0.68 -19.59
C PRO A 369 -15.02 -1.14 -18.30
N TRP A 370 -14.63 -2.41 -18.23
CA TRP A 370 -13.96 -3.00 -17.06
C TRP A 370 -12.44 -2.84 -17.10
N LEU A 371 -11.86 -2.37 -18.21
CA LEU A 371 -10.42 -2.24 -18.41
C LEU A 371 -9.90 -0.85 -18.00
N ASP A 372 -9.78 -0.65 -16.70
CA ASP A 372 -9.30 0.60 -16.08
C ASP A 372 -7.79 0.59 -15.73
N HIS A 373 -7.08 -0.51 -15.96
CA HIS A 373 -5.70 -0.69 -15.51
C HIS A 373 -4.84 -1.52 -16.50
N PRO A 374 -3.57 -1.14 -16.78
CA PRO A 374 -2.67 -1.89 -17.66
C PRO A 374 -2.45 -3.35 -17.25
N LEU A 375 -2.38 -3.64 -15.95
CA LEU A 375 -2.31 -5.02 -15.44
C LEU A 375 -3.57 -5.86 -15.75
N LYS A 376 -4.74 -5.25 -15.95
CA LYS A 376 -5.93 -5.98 -16.43
C LYS A 376 -5.79 -6.35 -17.91
N TYR A 377 -5.10 -5.51 -18.70
CA TYR A 377 -4.84 -5.77 -20.11
C TYR A 377 -3.94 -7.00 -20.26
N ILE A 378 -2.80 -7.02 -19.58
CA ILE A 378 -1.85 -8.15 -19.60
C ILE A 378 -2.57 -9.46 -19.25
N ARG A 379 -3.34 -9.46 -18.15
CA ARG A 379 -4.10 -10.63 -17.72
C ARG A 379 -5.13 -11.10 -18.76
N ALA A 380 -5.84 -10.16 -19.39
CA ALA A 380 -6.82 -10.50 -20.42
C ALA A 380 -6.15 -11.09 -21.66
N THR A 381 -5.03 -10.53 -22.08
CA THR A 381 -4.23 -11.03 -23.21
C THR A 381 -3.66 -12.42 -22.93
N GLN A 382 -3.05 -12.63 -21.75
CA GLN A 382 -2.54 -13.95 -21.33
C GLN A 382 -3.63 -15.02 -21.30
N ARG A 383 -4.81 -14.70 -20.76
CA ARG A 383 -5.95 -15.63 -20.73
C ARG A 383 -6.43 -15.98 -22.14
N TRP A 384 -6.45 -15.00 -23.04
CA TRP A 384 -6.82 -15.21 -24.44
C TRP A 384 -5.79 -16.09 -25.16
N ASN A 385 -4.50 -15.79 -24.99
CA ASN A 385 -3.38 -16.58 -25.51
C ASN A 385 -3.43 -18.03 -25.01
N ALA A 386 -3.60 -18.24 -23.69
CA ALA A 386 -3.69 -19.56 -23.10
C ALA A 386 -4.88 -20.36 -23.63
N LYS A 387 -6.04 -19.70 -23.82
CA LYS A 387 -7.23 -20.34 -24.40
C LYS A 387 -7.01 -20.73 -25.86
N ASN A 388 -6.39 -19.87 -26.65
CA ASN A 388 -6.07 -20.17 -28.05
C ASN A 388 -5.06 -21.30 -28.16
N LYS A 389 -3.99 -21.27 -27.35
CA LYS A 389 -3.00 -22.35 -27.29
C LYS A 389 -3.63 -23.69 -26.89
N ALA A 390 -4.54 -23.68 -25.91
CA ALA A 390 -5.30 -24.88 -25.54
C ALA A 390 -6.22 -25.37 -26.67
N ALA A 391 -6.85 -24.46 -27.41
CA ALA A 391 -7.69 -24.79 -28.57
C ALA A 391 -6.86 -25.34 -29.74
N GLU A 392 -5.67 -24.79 -30.01
CA GLU A 392 -4.70 -25.27 -31.01
C GLU A 392 -4.19 -26.68 -30.66
N ILE A 393 -3.82 -26.91 -29.40
CA ILE A 393 -3.41 -28.24 -28.91
C ILE A 393 -4.57 -29.24 -29.04
N ALA A 394 -5.80 -28.84 -28.72
CA ALA A 394 -6.98 -29.68 -28.83
C ALA A 394 -7.41 -29.96 -30.29
N SER A 395 -7.00 -29.13 -31.25
CA SER A 395 -7.33 -29.28 -32.67
C SER A 395 -6.27 -30.03 -33.49
N GLY A 396 -5.15 -30.44 -32.89
CA GLY A 396 -4.26 -31.46 -33.44
C GLY A 396 -3.48 -31.07 -34.70
N VAL A 397 -3.25 -29.79 -34.95
CA VAL A 397 -2.45 -29.34 -36.11
C VAL A 397 -0.96 -29.49 -35.78
N PRO A 398 -0.16 -30.25 -36.54
CA PRO A 398 1.28 -30.35 -36.31
C PRO A 398 1.94 -29.01 -36.62
N GLN A 399 2.86 -28.56 -35.75
CA GLN A 399 3.76 -27.46 -36.07
C GLN A 399 4.65 -27.89 -37.24
N ASN A 400 4.46 -27.29 -38.42
CA ASN A 400 5.46 -27.30 -39.48
C ASN A 400 6.66 -26.50 -38.97
N ASN A 401 7.66 -27.20 -38.43
CA ASN A 401 8.98 -26.64 -38.22
C ASN A 401 9.58 -26.35 -39.60
N THR A 402 9.65 -25.08 -39.99
CA THR A 402 10.49 -24.61 -41.09
C THR A 402 11.96 -24.66 -40.67
N GLU A 403 12.53 -25.86 -40.57
CA GLU A 403 13.98 -26.11 -40.47
C GLU A 403 14.48 -27.17 -41.47
N ASP A 404 13.72 -27.47 -42.53
CA ASP A 404 14.19 -28.29 -43.66
C ASP A 404 14.08 -27.50 -44.96
N ASP A 405 14.99 -26.54 -45.16
CA ASP A 405 15.32 -26.04 -46.50
C ASP A 405 16.78 -25.55 -46.53
N LYS A 406 17.72 -26.50 -46.35
CA LYS A 406 19.10 -26.32 -46.80
C LYS A 406 19.28 -27.15 -48.09
N PRO A 407 19.71 -26.55 -49.21
CA PRO A 407 20.06 -27.30 -50.40
C PRO A 407 21.29 -28.18 -50.13
N LEU A 408 21.22 -29.45 -50.54
CA LEU A 408 22.33 -30.39 -50.56
C LEU A 408 23.45 -29.89 -51.52
N GLU A 409 24.68 -29.80 -51.02
CA GLU A 409 25.86 -29.57 -51.85
C GLU A 409 26.24 -30.82 -52.64
N ASN A 410 26.08 -30.73 -53.98
CA ASN A 410 26.85 -31.35 -55.05
C ASN A 410 27.54 -32.71 -54.81
N GLU A 411 26.93 -33.79 -55.29
CA GLU A 411 27.68 -34.89 -55.91
C GLU A 411 27.87 -34.59 -57.41
N SER A 412 29.12 -34.48 -57.86
CA SER A 412 29.48 -34.51 -59.29
C SER A 412 29.82 -35.95 -59.68
N PRO A 413 29.33 -36.47 -60.82
CA PRO A 413 29.70 -37.79 -61.28
C PRO A 413 30.95 -37.74 -62.18
N ASP A 414 31.67 -38.86 -62.10
CA ASP A 414 32.41 -39.53 -63.18
C ASP A 414 33.88 -39.20 -63.47
N SER A 415 34.68 -40.24 -63.20
CA SER A 415 35.78 -40.83 -63.99
C SER A 415 36.72 -39.96 -64.84
N ALA A 416 38.01 -40.00 -64.48
CA ALA A 416 39.08 -40.14 -65.46
C ALA A 416 40.31 -40.87 -64.88
N GLU A 417 40.61 -41.97 -65.53
CA GLU A 417 41.80 -42.81 -65.51
C GLU A 417 43.13 -42.03 -65.73
N LYS A 418 44.22 -42.66 -65.25
CA LYS A 418 45.63 -42.64 -65.73
C LYS A 418 46.68 -41.75 -65.06
N VAL A 419 47.61 -42.50 -64.44
CA VAL A 419 49.04 -42.30 -64.11
C VAL A 419 49.35 -41.46 -62.87
#